data_AF-A0AAV7G8S8-F1
#
_entry.id   AF-A0AAV7G8S8-F1
#
_cell.length_a   1.000
_cell.length_b   1.000
_cell.length_c   1.000
_cell.angle_alpha   90.00
_cell.angle_beta   90.00
_cell.angle_gamma   90.00
#
_symmetry.space_group_name_H-M   'P 1'
#
loop_
_entity.id
_entity.type
_entity.pdbx_description
1 polymer ?
#
loop_
_entity_poly.entity_id
_entity_poly.type
_entity_poly.pdbx_seq_one_letter_code
_entity_poly.pdbx_strand_id
1 'polypeptide(L)'
;MNRPPLICYSFPLLLSLLFLPPSISHTTVHPSPIPSDDSLQQCLLKNSVPNTLIFTPKSTNFTATLLSSAQSRRIIFDNRSPKPFLIITPTQESHAQAAVLCSKHLKFQLLTRSGGHDYEGLSYSTNFSPFFILDLFNLRSISFSADNTIWVQSGATLGELYFSIASKSRTLAFPAGFCPTVGVGGHISGGGIGTIMREHGIAADHVVNIRIIDANGDILERETMGEDLFWALRGGGGASFGVILAYKIKLVQVPPKVTVFSKTLTLSPGTTKAIAKWQQVAYRADKRLYISVTLTVVSKTVQTTFNGLFLGEMTELLSIMKQSLPELQVTDKDCKEMSWIESLLVFSTYPTPNINSSLPLSSLLDRSPILLGISFKVKSDIVTEPIVEQSWEEIWKYILKEDELLVMIIEPLGGKVAEIAETETPFPHRNGSKFVIQYVAVWLEAGQKATRKNTDWLRGFYYFMAPFVSKKPRAAYLNFRDLDLGKNNKRFAPLFSKGSKMGDPASSKIPSEDHPAQRSEVPKRTQKAPKADDVISTVTEDSFISFRKKFHFPNDLVMKVPARTDRACFPPPGYVTVYEFSLRAGLRFPPSSELIDILMI
;
A
#
# COMPACT_ATOMS: atom_id res chain seq x y z
N MET A 1 57.21 4.59 43.67
CA MET A 1 57.51 5.67 44.65
C MET A 1 57.66 7.00 43.89
N ASN A 2 57.55 8.10 44.64
CA ASN A 2 57.78 9.53 44.38
C ASN A 2 58.46 10.00 43.07
N ARG A 3 57.93 11.10 42.50
CA ARG A 3 58.65 12.13 41.70
C ARG A 3 59.27 13.19 42.66
N PRO A 4 59.87 14.34 42.24
CA PRO A 4 60.45 14.83 40.95
C PRO A 4 61.94 15.26 41.20
N PRO A 5 62.53 16.46 40.85
CA PRO A 5 62.35 17.47 39.78
C PRO A 5 63.65 18.08 39.13
N LEU A 6 63.44 18.99 38.14
CA LEU A 6 64.09 20.33 37.95
C LEU A 6 65.47 20.57 37.26
N ILE A 7 65.45 21.58 36.35
CA ILE A 7 66.46 22.62 35.95
C ILE A 7 66.94 22.68 34.47
N CYS A 8 67.17 23.93 34.03
CA CYS A 8 67.39 24.50 32.68
C CYS A 8 68.75 24.13 32.02
N TYR A 9 69.02 24.45 30.74
CA TYR A 9 69.38 25.80 30.24
C TYR A 9 69.09 26.05 28.72
N SER A 10 69.49 27.23 28.23
CA SER A 10 68.93 27.99 27.09
C SER A 10 69.76 28.03 25.79
N PHE A 11 69.06 28.21 24.64
CA PHE A 11 69.34 29.03 23.42
C PHE A 11 70.80 29.25 22.91
N PRO A 12 71.03 29.20 21.57
CA PRO A 12 70.64 30.27 20.61
C PRO A 12 69.63 29.76 19.53
N LEU A 13 68.83 30.58 18.81
CA LEU A 13 69.14 31.63 17.79
C LEU A 13 69.96 31.07 16.59
N LEU A 14 69.65 31.36 15.31
CA LEU A 14 68.64 32.25 14.70
C LEU A 14 68.42 31.85 13.21
N LEU A 15 67.16 31.68 12.76
CA LEU A 15 66.69 32.24 11.48
C LEU A 15 65.15 32.19 11.37
N SER A 16 64.55 33.26 10.87
CA SER A 16 63.10 33.42 10.74
C SER A 16 62.66 33.37 9.28
N LEU A 17 61.62 32.57 8.99
CA LEU A 17 60.81 32.67 7.78
C LEU A 17 59.35 32.89 8.17
N LEU A 18 58.71 33.86 7.51
CA LEU A 18 57.38 34.33 7.83
C LEU A 18 56.30 33.37 7.32
N PHE A 19 55.59 32.71 8.25
CA PHE A 19 54.28 32.14 7.98
C PHE A 19 53.23 32.87 8.83
N LEU A 20 52.39 33.65 8.15
CA LEU A 20 51.17 34.21 8.74
C LEU A 20 50.19 33.05 9.01
N PRO A 21 49.53 33.00 10.19
CA PRO A 21 48.46 32.04 10.40
C PRO A 21 47.27 32.38 9.47
N PRO A 22 46.66 31.41 8.78
CA PRO A 22 45.46 31.67 7.99
C PRO A 22 44.34 32.09 8.92
N SER A 23 43.72 33.24 8.65
CA SER A 23 42.57 33.73 9.42
C SER A 23 41.44 32.71 9.35
N ILE A 24 41.05 32.15 10.49
CA ILE A 24 39.88 31.27 10.59
C ILE A 24 38.63 32.17 10.48
N SER A 25 38.24 32.47 9.25
CA SER A 25 36.93 33.03 8.95
C SER A 25 35.89 32.00 9.38
N HIS A 26 35.25 32.23 10.52
CA HIS A 26 34.05 31.49 10.92
C HIS A 26 32.92 31.82 9.94
N THR A 27 32.89 31.12 8.80
CA THR A 27 31.71 31.07 7.95
C THR A 27 30.62 30.37 8.74
N THR A 28 29.74 31.15 9.34
CA THR A 28 28.46 30.65 9.85
C THR A 28 27.74 30.01 8.68
N VAL A 29 27.69 28.67 8.66
CA VAL A 29 26.87 27.93 7.70
C VAL A 29 25.42 28.12 8.12
N HIS A 30 24.87 29.29 7.78
CA HIS A 30 23.45 29.55 7.86
C HIS A 30 22.76 28.45 7.05
N PRO A 31 21.79 27.71 7.63
CA PRO A 31 21.01 26.78 6.86
C PRO A 31 20.37 27.58 5.72
N SER A 32 20.56 27.13 4.47
CA SER A 32 19.99 27.80 3.31
C SER A 32 18.49 28.03 3.56
N PRO A 33 17.95 29.24 3.33
CA PRO A 33 16.55 29.50 3.56
C PRO A 33 15.71 28.47 2.82
N ILE A 34 14.65 27.97 3.47
CA ILE A 34 13.72 27.02 2.85
C ILE A 34 13.27 27.67 1.52
N PRO A 35 13.45 27.01 0.36
CA PRO A 35 13.16 27.64 -0.92
C PRO A 35 11.68 28.05 -0.94
N SER A 36 11.43 29.34 -1.22
CA SER A 36 10.07 29.89 -1.20
C SER A 36 9.20 29.24 -2.25
N ASP A 37 7.88 29.34 -2.07
CA ASP A 37 6.84 28.84 -2.96
C ASP A 37 7.16 29.03 -4.46
N ASP A 38 7.56 30.26 -4.81
CA ASP A 38 7.80 30.67 -6.19
C ASP A 38 9.04 30.00 -6.79
N SER A 39 10.00 29.54 -5.97
CA SER A 39 11.28 28.99 -6.47
C SER A 39 11.11 27.71 -7.28
N LEU A 40 10.25 26.78 -6.83
CA LEU A 40 9.97 25.54 -7.56
C LEU A 40 9.13 25.82 -8.81
N GLN A 41 8.09 26.65 -8.69
CA GLN A 41 7.25 27.01 -9.84
C GLN A 41 8.08 27.74 -10.92
N GLN A 42 8.93 28.70 -10.53
CA GLN A 42 9.86 29.37 -11.45
C GLN A 42 10.88 28.39 -12.07
N CYS A 43 11.37 27.40 -11.33
CA CYS A 43 12.27 26.38 -11.89
C CYS A 43 11.57 25.57 -12.99
N LEU A 44 10.33 25.11 -12.74
CA LEU A 44 9.56 24.36 -13.73
C LEU A 44 9.24 25.23 -14.96
N LEU A 45 8.81 26.48 -14.77
CA LEU A 45 8.54 27.43 -15.86
C LEU A 45 9.79 27.74 -16.70
N LYS A 46 10.97 27.90 -16.06
CA LYS A 46 12.26 28.10 -16.75
C LYS A 46 12.70 26.86 -17.54
N ASN A 47 12.29 25.67 -17.12
CA ASN A 47 12.48 24.41 -17.84
C ASN A 47 11.25 24.05 -18.71
N SER A 48 10.61 25.07 -19.29
CA SER A 48 9.55 24.98 -20.31
C SER A 48 8.27 24.23 -19.90
N VAL A 49 8.02 23.95 -18.62
CA VAL A 49 6.73 23.41 -18.16
C VAL A 49 5.65 24.50 -18.27
N PRO A 50 4.55 24.30 -19.02
CA PRO A 50 3.47 25.27 -19.09
C PRO A 50 2.79 25.48 -17.72
N ASN A 51 2.52 26.74 -17.35
CA ASN A 51 1.87 27.08 -16.08
C ASN A 51 0.48 26.42 -15.91
N THR A 52 -0.19 26.10 -17.01
CA THR A 52 -1.49 25.39 -17.03
C THR A 52 -1.42 23.93 -16.56
N LEU A 53 -0.22 23.35 -16.44
CA LEU A 53 0.02 22.02 -15.89
C LEU A 53 0.52 22.04 -14.44
N ILE A 54 0.59 23.22 -13.80
CA ILE A 54 1.10 23.41 -12.44
C ILE A 54 -0.03 23.90 -11.54
N PHE A 55 -0.39 23.08 -10.55
CA PHE A 55 -1.43 23.39 -9.56
C PHE A 55 -0.79 23.63 -8.20
N THR A 56 -0.96 24.84 -7.66
CA THR A 56 -0.53 25.21 -6.30
C THR A 56 -1.74 25.30 -5.39
N PRO A 57 -1.60 25.40 -4.05
CA PRO A 57 -2.72 25.64 -3.14
C PRO A 57 -3.56 26.91 -3.43
N LYS A 58 -3.07 27.81 -4.31
CA LYS A 58 -3.80 29.00 -4.79
C LYS A 58 -4.67 28.71 -6.04
N SER A 59 -4.48 27.57 -6.71
CA SER A 59 -5.25 27.15 -7.89
C SER A 59 -6.62 26.60 -7.48
N THR A 60 -7.70 27.11 -8.08
CA THR A 60 -9.10 26.74 -7.73
C THR A 60 -9.40 25.25 -7.82
N ASN A 61 -8.73 24.52 -8.71
CA ASN A 61 -8.88 23.08 -8.92
C ASN A 61 -7.86 22.22 -8.15
N PHE A 62 -6.94 22.79 -7.35
CA PHE A 62 -5.85 22.06 -6.67
C PHE A 62 -6.36 20.86 -5.86
N THR A 63 -7.39 21.07 -5.03
CA THR A 63 -7.98 20.01 -4.20
C THR A 63 -8.63 18.92 -5.04
N ALA A 64 -9.25 19.28 -6.17
CA ALA A 64 -9.82 18.32 -7.11
C ALA A 64 -8.72 17.48 -7.79
N THR A 65 -7.64 18.13 -8.25
CA THR A 65 -6.46 17.45 -8.79
C THR A 65 -5.78 16.55 -7.75
N LEU A 66 -5.73 16.94 -6.47
CA LEU A 66 -5.18 16.09 -5.40
C LEU A 66 -6.06 14.86 -5.12
N LEU A 67 -7.39 14.98 -5.19
CA LEU A 67 -8.35 13.91 -4.90
C LEU A 67 -8.67 13.01 -6.11
N SER A 68 -8.37 13.42 -7.34
CA SER A 68 -8.86 12.79 -8.59
C SER A 68 -8.55 11.30 -8.72
N SER A 69 -7.36 10.86 -8.33
CA SER A 69 -6.90 9.46 -8.42
C SER A 69 -6.60 8.82 -7.06
N ALA A 70 -6.75 9.55 -5.96
CA ALA A 70 -6.30 9.10 -4.64
C ALA A 70 -7.32 8.17 -3.94
N GLN A 71 -7.01 6.87 -3.92
CA GLN A 71 -7.92 5.85 -3.39
C GLN A 71 -7.91 5.79 -1.85
N SER A 72 -6.73 5.83 -1.21
CA SER A 72 -6.59 5.76 0.25
C SER A 72 -6.83 7.13 0.89
N ARG A 73 -8.12 7.48 1.07
CA ARG A 73 -8.55 8.81 1.55
C ARG A 73 -8.15 9.12 3.00
N ARG A 74 -8.01 8.12 3.88
CA ARG A 74 -7.56 8.32 5.28
C ARG A 74 -6.22 9.06 5.40
N ILE A 75 -5.36 8.92 4.38
CA ILE A 75 -4.01 9.51 4.35
C ILE A 75 -4.06 11.02 4.03
N ILE A 76 -4.93 11.42 3.10
CA ILE A 76 -5.06 12.83 2.68
C ILE A 76 -5.76 13.65 3.77
N PHE A 77 -6.80 13.10 4.39
CA PHE A 77 -7.60 13.79 5.42
C PHE A 77 -7.01 13.71 6.84
N ASP A 78 -5.83 13.13 7.04
CA ASP A 78 -5.07 13.38 8.27
C ASP A 78 -4.47 14.79 8.23
N ASN A 79 -4.95 15.67 9.11
CA ASN A 79 -4.47 17.05 9.24
C ASN A 79 -3.00 17.15 9.67
N ARG A 80 -2.39 16.05 10.14
CA ARG A 80 -0.97 15.97 10.49
C ARG A 80 -0.07 15.63 9.30
N SER A 81 -0.62 15.04 8.23
CA SER A 81 0.14 14.74 7.01
C SER A 81 0.47 16.04 6.28
N PRO A 82 1.76 16.34 6.01
CA PRO A 82 2.17 17.38 5.09
C PRO A 82 1.36 17.35 3.79
N LYS A 83 1.01 18.53 3.26
CA LYS A 83 0.30 18.68 1.98
C LYS A 83 1.31 18.97 0.87
N PRO A 84 1.08 18.51 -0.37
CA PRO A 84 2.03 18.72 -1.46
C PRO A 84 2.16 20.21 -1.75
N PHE A 85 3.39 20.65 -2.00
CA PHE A 85 3.69 22.03 -2.30
C PHE A 85 3.04 22.48 -3.62
N LEU A 86 3.14 21.64 -4.65
CA LEU A 86 2.39 21.75 -5.88
C LEU A 86 2.12 20.36 -6.48
N ILE A 87 1.30 20.31 -7.52
CA ILE A 87 1.11 19.14 -8.39
C ILE A 87 1.45 19.57 -9.82
N ILE A 88 2.32 18.82 -10.50
CA ILE A 88 2.63 18.98 -11.92
C ILE A 88 2.07 17.79 -12.71
N THR A 89 1.40 18.07 -13.83
CA THR A 89 0.65 17.07 -14.63
C THR A 89 1.19 16.96 -16.07
N PRO A 90 2.39 16.40 -16.28
CA PRO A 90 3.13 16.43 -17.54
C PRO A 90 2.34 15.87 -18.73
N THR A 91 2.32 16.59 -19.84
CA THR A 91 1.84 16.12 -21.15
C THR A 91 2.97 15.66 -22.07
N GLN A 92 4.23 15.87 -21.69
CA GLN A 92 5.44 15.47 -22.41
C GLN A 92 6.48 14.92 -21.44
N GLU A 93 7.34 14.03 -21.91
CA GLU A 93 8.40 13.40 -21.10
C GLU A 93 9.41 14.44 -20.55
N SER A 94 9.70 15.48 -21.33
CA SER A 94 10.53 16.63 -20.92
C SER A 94 9.98 17.40 -19.71
N HIS A 95 8.65 17.47 -19.54
CA HIS A 95 8.05 18.10 -18.35
C HIS A 95 8.30 17.28 -17.08
N ALA A 96 8.43 15.95 -17.21
CA ALA A 96 8.81 15.07 -16.12
C ALA A 96 10.33 15.12 -15.84
N GLN A 97 11.18 15.25 -16.88
CA GLN A 97 12.62 15.53 -16.69
C GLN A 97 12.84 16.83 -15.92
N ALA A 98 12.13 17.90 -16.29
CA ALA A 98 12.14 19.18 -15.59
C ALA A 98 11.75 19.04 -14.10
N ALA A 99 10.77 18.20 -13.78
CA ALA A 99 10.41 17.89 -12.39
C ALA A 99 11.53 17.21 -11.60
N VAL A 100 12.20 16.21 -12.18
CA VAL A 100 13.35 15.53 -11.55
C VAL A 100 14.52 16.50 -11.35
N LEU A 101 14.86 17.28 -12.37
CA LEU A 101 15.94 18.28 -12.33
C LEU A 101 15.68 19.35 -11.25
N CYS A 102 14.47 19.93 -11.22
CA CYS A 102 14.09 20.93 -10.21
C CYS A 102 13.99 20.34 -8.80
N SER A 103 13.52 19.09 -8.64
CA SER A 103 13.55 18.36 -7.36
C SER A 103 14.99 18.21 -6.83
N LYS A 104 15.92 17.77 -7.68
CA LYS A 104 17.34 17.60 -7.35
C LYS A 104 18.02 18.92 -7.00
N HIS A 105 17.78 19.96 -7.79
CA HIS A 105 18.38 21.29 -7.61
C HIS A 105 17.89 21.99 -6.33
N LEU A 106 16.57 22.01 -6.11
CA LEU A 106 15.95 22.73 -4.98
C LEU A 106 15.73 21.85 -3.73
N LYS A 107 16.10 20.57 -3.79
CA LYS A 107 16.03 19.59 -2.69
C LYS A 107 14.61 19.32 -2.15
N PHE A 108 13.58 19.53 -2.97
CA PHE A 108 12.22 19.07 -2.67
C PHE A 108 12.11 17.56 -2.88
N GLN A 109 11.39 16.84 -2.01
CA GLN A 109 11.03 15.45 -2.31
C GLN A 109 10.03 15.40 -3.48
N LEU A 110 10.34 14.59 -4.49
CA LEU A 110 9.40 14.27 -5.56
C LEU A 110 8.64 12.99 -5.22
N LEU A 111 7.30 13.05 -5.28
CA LEU A 111 6.44 11.85 -5.28
C LEU A 111 5.88 11.67 -6.69
N THR A 112 5.92 10.44 -7.21
CA THR A 112 5.35 10.13 -8.53
C THR A 112 4.00 9.44 -8.35
N ARG A 113 2.99 9.88 -9.10
CA ARG A 113 1.64 9.32 -9.10
C ARG A 113 1.22 8.84 -10.48
N SER A 114 0.58 7.68 -10.51
CA SER A 114 -0.17 7.12 -11.64
C SER A 114 -1.65 7.01 -11.18
N GLY A 115 -2.29 5.84 -11.24
CA GLY A 115 -3.68 5.63 -10.75
C GLY A 115 -3.92 5.78 -9.24
N GLY A 116 -2.95 6.25 -8.44
CA GLY A 116 -3.13 6.60 -7.03
C GLY A 116 -3.59 5.49 -6.07
N HIS A 117 -3.35 4.22 -6.42
CA HIS A 117 -3.75 3.02 -5.67
C HIS A 117 -2.81 2.62 -4.51
N ASP A 118 -1.84 3.45 -4.11
CA ASP A 118 -0.95 3.14 -2.98
C ASP A 118 -1.73 3.08 -1.66
N TYR A 119 -1.76 1.91 -1.01
CA TYR A 119 -2.57 1.65 0.19
C TYR A 119 -2.18 2.50 1.42
N GLU A 120 -0.95 3.02 1.44
CA GLU A 120 -0.42 3.93 2.46
C GLU A 120 -0.25 5.36 1.92
N GLY A 121 -0.74 5.62 0.70
CA GLY A 121 -0.78 6.92 0.05
C GLY A 121 0.58 7.49 -0.39
N LEU A 122 1.65 6.69 -0.45
CA LEU A 122 3.01 7.22 -0.68
C LEU A 122 3.24 7.84 -2.07
N SER A 123 2.32 7.67 -3.02
CA SER A 123 2.31 8.41 -4.29
C SER A 123 1.84 9.88 -4.17
N TYR A 124 1.26 10.28 -3.03
CA TYR A 124 0.69 11.62 -2.83
C TYR A 124 0.81 12.17 -1.39
N SER A 125 1.46 11.44 -0.49
CA SER A 125 1.68 11.85 0.90
C SER A 125 3.01 11.32 1.44
N THR A 126 3.59 12.05 2.38
CA THR A 126 4.90 11.77 2.96
C THR A 126 5.02 12.48 4.31
N ASN A 127 5.84 11.96 5.22
CA ASN A 127 6.16 12.62 6.49
C ASN A 127 7.32 13.65 6.34
N PHE A 128 7.91 13.76 5.16
CA PHE A 128 8.95 14.74 4.86
C PHE A 128 8.37 16.00 4.21
N SER A 129 9.07 17.13 4.34
CA SER A 129 8.68 18.41 3.76
C SER A 129 9.93 19.27 3.49
N PRO A 130 9.97 20.05 2.39
CA PRO A 130 8.92 20.20 1.38
C PRO A 130 8.91 19.06 0.34
N PHE A 131 7.74 18.79 -0.23
CA PHE A 131 7.55 17.79 -1.29
C PHE A 131 6.54 18.27 -2.34
N PHE A 132 6.55 17.68 -3.54
CA PHE A 132 5.54 17.93 -4.58
C PHE A 132 5.21 16.64 -5.35
N ILE A 133 4.09 16.65 -6.06
CA ILE A 133 3.60 15.48 -6.81
C ILE A 133 3.80 15.68 -8.31
N LEU A 134 4.41 14.70 -8.95
CA LEU A 134 4.44 14.49 -10.39
C LEU A 134 3.34 13.48 -10.74
N ASP A 135 2.20 13.98 -11.21
CA ASP A 135 1.04 13.15 -11.54
C ASP A 135 1.00 12.86 -13.04
N LEU A 136 1.35 11.62 -13.39
CA LEU A 136 1.54 11.17 -14.75
C LEU A 136 0.23 10.92 -15.50
N PHE A 137 -0.97 11.20 -14.96
CA PHE A 137 -2.26 10.80 -15.57
C PHE A 137 -2.46 11.22 -17.05
N ASN A 138 -1.76 12.27 -17.50
CA ASN A 138 -1.71 12.77 -18.87
C ASN A 138 -0.78 11.95 -19.79
N LEU A 139 0.32 11.39 -19.27
CA LEU A 139 1.19 10.44 -19.96
C LEU A 139 0.56 9.03 -19.92
N ARG A 140 -0.44 8.83 -20.77
CA ARG A 140 -1.24 7.58 -20.84
C ARG A 140 -1.43 7.04 -22.26
N SER A 141 -0.54 7.37 -23.21
CA SER A 141 -0.63 6.81 -24.55
C SER A 141 -0.36 5.30 -24.54
N ILE A 142 -1.08 4.59 -25.42
CA ILE A 142 -0.91 3.15 -25.68
C ILE A 142 -0.67 3.01 -27.18
N SER A 143 0.45 2.39 -27.56
CA SER A 143 0.91 2.32 -28.96
C SER A 143 1.32 0.89 -29.30
N PHE A 144 0.65 0.32 -30.31
CA PHE A 144 0.92 -1.04 -30.77
C PHE A 144 2.21 -1.09 -31.59
N SER A 145 3.03 -2.09 -31.33
CA SER A 145 4.26 -2.42 -32.07
C SER A 145 4.11 -3.78 -32.76
N ALA A 146 5.15 -4.25 -33.44
CA ALA A 146 5.22 -5.60 -33.97
C ALA A 146 5.18 -6.68 -32.85
N ASP A 147 5.04 -7.94 -33.28
CA ASP A 147 5.28 -9.15 -32.47
C ASP A 147 4.41 -9.28 -31.21
N ASN A 148 3.17 -8.77 -31.28
CA ASN A 148 2.24 -8.65 -30.14
C ASN A 148 2.85 -7.89 -28.95
N THR A 149 3.73 -6.92 -29.21
CA THR A 149 4.25 -6.00 -28.18
C THR A 149 3.57 -4.64 -28.28
N ILE A 150 3.39 -3.98 -27.14
CA ILE A 150 2.82 -2.63 -27.05
C ILE A 150 3.64 -1.76 -26.11
N TRP A 151 3.78 -0.49 -26.43
CA TRP A 151 4.21 0.54 -25.48
C TRP A 151 2.98 1.09 -24.74
N VAL A 152 3.08 1.22 -23.43
CA VAL A 152 2.06 1.84 -22.57
C VAL A 152 2.73 2.82 -21.61
N GLN A 153 2.33 4.09 -21.68
CA GLN A 153 2.82 5.10 -20.75
C GLN A 153 2.27 4.86 -19.33
N SER A 154 3.10 5.16 -18.33
CA SER A 154 2.91 4.75 -16.93
C SER A 154 1.72 5.41 -16.24
N GLY A 155 1.18 6.51 -16.78
CA GLY A 155 -0.03 7.18 -16.33
C GLY A 155 -1.33 6.55 -16.80
N ALA A 156 -1.29 5.55 -17.71
CA ALA A 156 -2.47 4.78 -18.10
C ALA A 156 -2.96 3.86 -16.96
N THR A 157 -4.25 3.56 -16.95
CA THR A 157 -4.82 2.52 -16.06
C THR A 157 -4.82 1.13 -16.72
N LEU A 158 -5.00 0.09 -15.91
CA LEU A 158 -5.20 -1.28 -16.40
C LEU A 158 -6.46 -1.36 -17.28
N GLY A 159 -7.54 -0.64 -16.95
CA GLY A 159 -8.75 -0.57 -17.76
C GLY A 159 -8.54 0.10 -19.12
N GLU A 160 -7.83 1.23 -19.19
CA GLU A 160 -7.42 1.88 -20.45
C GLU A 160 -6.57 0.93 -21.32
N LEU A 161 -5.67 0.17 -20.69
CA LEU A 161 -4.84 -0.85 -21.31
C LEU A 161 -5.66 -2.02 -21.87
N TYR A 162 -6.54 -2.63 -21.07
CA TYR A 162 -7.37 -3.77 -21.48
C TYR A 162 -8.36 -3.41 -22.58
N PHE A 163 -9.01 -2.24 -22.48
CA PHE A 163 -9.89 -1.73 -23.53
C PHE A 163 -9.16 -1.56 -24.86
N SER A 164 -7.92 -1.02 -24.81
CA SER A 164 -7.08 -0.84 -25.99
C SER A 164 -6.67 -2.16 -26.63
N ILE A 165 -6.31 -3.18 -25.82
CA ILE A 165 -5.98 -4.54 -26.30
C ILE A 165 -7.21 -5.18 -26.97
N ALA A 166 -8.36 -5.17 -26.29
CA ALA A 166 -9.60 -5.75 -26.81
C ALA A 166 -10.11 -5.07 -28.09
N SER A 167 -9.79 -3.78 -28.28
CA SER A 167 -10.04 -3.02 -29.52
C SER A 167 -9.14 -3.43 -30.69
N LYS A 168 -8.14 -4.32 -30.47
CA LYS A 168 -7.31 -4.92 -31.52
C LYS A 168 -7.52 -6.44 -31.66
N SER A 169 -7.68 -7.16 -30.56
CA SER A 169 -8.13 -8.56 -30.57
C SER A 169 -8.77 -8.97 -29.25
N ARG A 170 -9.86 -9.74 -29.32
CA ARG A 170 -10.47 -10.41 -28.16
C ARG A 170 -9.72 -11.69 -27.71
N THR A 171 -8.72 -12.15 -28.47
CA THR A 171 -7.83 -13.28 -28.10
C THR A 171 -6.48 -12.83 -27.55
N LEU A 172 -6.21 -11.53 -27.47
CA LEU A 172 -5.00 -10.99 -26.82
C LEU A 172 -5.34 -10.50 -25.41
N ALA A 173 -4.40 -10.73 -24.49
CA ALA A 173 -4.51 -10.36 -23.10
C ALA A 173 -3.18 -9.84 -22.53
N PHE A 174 -3.22 -9.28 -21.33
CA PHE A 174 -2.04 -8.95 -20.53
C PHE A 174 -2.27 -9.42 -19.08
N PRO A 175 -1.36 -10.21 -18.47
CA PRO A 175 -1.60 -10.84 -17.18
C PRO A 175 -1.35 -9.89 -16.01
N ALA A 176 -2.31 -9.02 -15.72
CA ALA A 176 -2.28 -8.05 -14.63
C ALA A 176 -3.59 -8.05 -13.81
N GLY A 177 -3.68 -7.20 -12.79
CA GLY A 177 -4.80 -7.15 -11.85
C GLY A 177 -6.14 -6.73 -12.48
N PHE A 178 -7.25 -7.15 -11.86
CA PHE A 178 -8.60 -6.95 -12.41
C PHE A 178 -9.20 -5.55 -12.14
N CYS A 179 -8.71 -4.80 -11.15
CA CYS A 179 -9.23 -3.48 -10.78
C CYS A 179 -8.94 -2.42 -11.87
N PRO A 180 -9.93 -1.90 -12.62
CA PRO A 180 -9.67 -1.12 -13.84
C PRO A 180 -8.95 0.21 -13.61
N THR A 181 -9.15 0.84 -12.46
CA THR A 181 -8.57 2.16 -12.13
C THR A 181 -7.13 2.11 -11.62
N VAL A 182 -6.56 0.91 -11.43
CA VAL A 182 -5.16 0.72 -11.03
C VAL A 182 -4.22 1.26 -12.12
N GLY A 183 -3.21 2.02 -11.72
CA GLY A 183 -2.23 2.60 -12.64
C GLY A 183 -1.13 1.63 -13.05
N VAL A 184 -0.89 1.50 -14.36
CA VAL A 184 0.15 0.65 -14.96
C VAL A 184 1.53 0.95 -14.36
N GLY A 185 1.85 2.24 -14.20
CA GLY A 185 3.09 2.74 -13.62
C GLY A 185 3.50 2.08 -12.31
N GLY A 186 2.58 2.05 -11.35
CA GLY A 186 2.84 1.43 -10.05
C GLY A 186 2.74 -0.10 -10.11
N HIS A 187 1.66 -0.61 -10.70
CA HIS A 187 1.28 -2.03 -10.65
C HIS A 187 2.37 -2.98 -11.18
N ILE A 188 2.87 -2.72 -12.39
CA ILE A 188 3.93 -3.53 -12.99
C ILE A 188 5.23 -3.41 -12.19
N SER A 189 5.56 -2.21 -11.69
CA SER A 189 6.82 -1.98 -10.97
C SER A 189 6.95 -2.78 -9.67
N GLY A 190 5.82 -3.20 -9.08
CA GLY A 190 5.76 -4.06 -7.90
C GLY A 190 5.40 -5.52 -8.19
N GLY A 191 5.41 -5.96 -9.46
CA GLY A 191 5.11 -7.33 -9.89
C GLY A 191 3.83 -7.42 -10.74
N GLY A 192 2.66 -7.35 -10.10
CA GLY A 192 1.36 -7.35 -10.77
C GLY A 192 0.71 -8.73 -10.95
N ILE A 193 0.16 -9.27 -9.85
CA ILE A 193 -0.69 -10.47 -9.84
C ILE A 193 -2.08 -10.22 -10.45
N GLY A 194 -2.75 -11.28 -10.93
CA GLY A 194 -4.08 -11.20 -11.54
C GLY A 194 -4.66 -12.54 -12.00
N THR A 195 -5.89 -12.52 -12.53
CA THR A 195 -6.74 -13.71 -12.74
C THR A 195 -6.23 -14.73 -13.76
N ILE A 196 -5.25 -14.38 -14.59
CA ILE A 196 -4.63 -15.30 -15.57
C ILE A 196 -3.16 -15.63 -15.26
N MET A 197 -2.66 -15.23 -14.08
CA MET A 197 -1.24 -15.42 -13.74
C MET A 197 -0.80 -16.88 -13.64
N ARG A 198 -1.74 -17.79 -13.30
CA ARG A 198 -1.43 -19.23 -13.20
C ARG A 198 -1.08 -19.86 -14.55
N GLU A 199 -1.59 -19.33 -15.67
CA GLU A 199 -1.23 -19.79 -17.01
C GLU A 199 0.00 -19.05 -17.57
N HIS A 200 0.14 -17.75 -17.27
CA HIS A 200 1.09 -16.88 -17.99
C HIS A 200 2.22 -16.25 -17.16
N GLY A 201 2.19 -16.28 -15.84
CA GLY A 201 3.08 -15.47 -14.98
C GLY A 201 2.48 -14.10 -14.61
N ILE A 202 3.22 -13.27 -13.88
CA ILE A 202 2.76 -11.94 -13.42
C ILE A 202 3.10 -10.84 -14.44
N ALA A 203 2.48 -9.66 -14.32
CA ALA A 203 2.60 -8.57 -15.30
C ALA A 203 4.05 -8.17 -15.62
N ALA A 204 4.92 -8.13 -14.59
CA ALA A 204 6.33 -7.83 -14.72
C ALA A 204 7.14 -8.87 -15.52
N ASP A 205 6.68 -10.12 -15.58
CA ASP A 205 7.34 -11.20 -16.35
C ASP A 205 7.21 -10.97 -17.87
N HIS A 206 6.27 -10.11 -18.29
CA HIS A 206 5.98 -9.78 -19.70
C HIS A 206 6.54 -8.42 -20.14
N VAL A 207 7.31 -7.74 -19.29
CA VAL A 207 8.01 -6.50 -19.64
C VAL A 207 9.28 -6.83 -20.44
N VAL A 208 9.42 -6.25 -21.63
CA VAL A 208 10.55 -6.48 -22.53
C VAL A 208 11.50 -5.27 -22.66
N ASN A 209 10.99 -4.06 -22.40
CA ASN A 209 11.74 -2.81 -22.30
C ASN A 209 10.98 -1.83 -21.36
N ILE A 210 11.66 -0.85 -20.78
CA ILE A 210 11.09 0.19 -19.90
C ILE A 210 11.70 1.52 -20.32
N ARG A 211 10.94 2.61 -20.30
CA ARG A 211 11.46 3.97 -20.39
C ARG A 211 11.38 4.65 -19.03
N ILE A 212 12.49 5.18 -18.54
CA ILE A 212 12.62 5.76 -17.19
C ILE A 212 13.45 7.03 -17.21
N ILE A 213 13.12 8.02 -16.36
CA ILE A 213 14.01 9.13 -16.04
C ILE A 213 14.82 8.77 -14.81
N ASP A 214 16.14 8.86 -14.93
CA ASP A 214 17.11 8.53 -13.87
C ASP A 214 17.29 9.64 -12.82
N ALA A 215 18.26 9.47 -11.93
CA ALA A 215 18.67 10.47 -10.94
C ALA A 215 19.26 11.78 -11.50
N ASN A 216 19.67 11.83 -12.76
CA ASN A 216 20.27 13.00 -13.41
C ASN A 216 19.29 13.76 -14.30
N GLY A 217 18.15 13.15 -14.63
CA GLY A 217 17.18 13.69 -15.59
C GLY A 217 17.30 13.06 -16.97
N ASP A 218 18.19 12.07 -17.14
CA ASP A 218 18.41 11.37 -18.40
C ASP A 218 17.29 10.34 -18.63
N ILE A 219 16.76 10.28 -19.85
CA ILE A 219 15.79 9.25 -20.25
C ILE A 219 16.57 8.02 -20.71
N LEU A 220 16.37 6.91 -20.01
CA LEU A 220 17.00 5.62 -20.29
C LEU A 220 15.96 4.61 -20.78
N GLU A 221 16.38 3.75 -21.70
CA GLU A 221 15.68 2.51 -22.06
C GLU A 221 16.57 1.30 -21.71
N ARG A 222 16.09 0.05 -21.90
CA ARG A 222 16.75 -1.18 -21.41
C ARG A 222 18.26 -1.23 -21.70
N GLU A 223 18.64 -0.94 -22.95
CA GLU A 223 20.04 -0.93 -23.39
C GLU A 223 20.90 0.10 -22.64
N THR A 224 20.37 1.30 -22.38
CA THR A 224 21.11 2.39 -21.72
C THR A 224 21.01 2.39 -20.20
N MET A 225 20.02 1.69 -19.63
CA MET A 225 19.88 1.52 -18.17
C MET A 225 20.62 0.29 -17.63
N GLY A 226 20.89 -0.71 -18.48
CA GLY A 226 21.51 -1.97 -18.11
C GLY A 226 20.56 -2.96 -17.43
N GLU A 227 20.92 -4.25 -17.50
CA GLU A 227 20.04 -5.34 -17.07
C GLU A 227 19.73 -5.31 -15.56
N ASP A 228 20.64 -4.83 -14.69
CA ASP A 228 20.41 -4.73 -13.24
C ASP A 228 19.24 -3.80 -12.90
N LEU A 229 19.18 -2.62 -13.54
CA LEU A 229 18.12 -1.64 -13.33
C LEU A 229 16.83 -2.08 -14.03
N PHE A 230 16.94 -2.69 -15.22
CA PHE A 230 15.80 -3.31 -15.89
C PHE A 230 15.19 -4.46 -15.06
N TRP A 231 16.00 -5.28 -14.38
CA TRP A 231 15.55 -6.29 -13.42
C TRP A 231 14.87 -5.64 -12.21
N ALA A 232 15.52 -4.67 -11.57
CA ALA A 232 15.01 -4.01 -10.36
C ALA A 232 13.63 -3.35 -10.57
N LEU A 233 13.37 -2.82 -11.77
CA LEU A 233 12.10 -2.21 -12.15
C LEU A 233 10.98 -3.22 -12.45
N ARG A 234 11.28 -4.52 -12.62
CA ARG A 234 10.30 -5.61 -12.82
C ARG A 234 9.81 -6.23 -11.50
N GLY A 235 9.78 -5.47 -10.40
CA GLY A 235 9.22 -5.95 -9.12
C GLY A 235 9.65 -5.19 -7.85
N GLY A 236 10.74 -4.42 -7.89
CA GLY A 236 11.31 -3.74 -6.72
C GLY A 236 10.62 -2.44 -6.30
N GLY A 237 9.57 -2.03 -7.01
CA GLY A 237 8.81 -0.80 -6.78
C GLY A 237 9.49 0.43 -7.38
N GLY A 238 8.94 0.94 -8.49
CA GLY A 238 9.59 1.94 -9.35
C GLY A 238 9.95 3.24 -8.66
N ALA A 239 9.19 3.64 -7.64
CA ALA A 239 9.44 4.83 -6.81
C ALA A 239 10.80 4.81 -6.06
N SER A 240 11.48 3.66 -5.99
CA SER A 240 12.82 3.52 -5.43
C SER A 240 13.95 3.84 -6.42
N PHE A 241 13.66 3.87 -7.73
CA PHE A 241 14.66 3.78 -8.79
C PHE A 241 14.61 4.91 -9.83
N GLY A 242 13.50 5.62 -9.98
CA GLY A 242 13.36 6.76 -10.90
C GLY A 242 11.91 7.08 -11.24
N VAL A 243 11.69 7.87 -12.30
CA VAL A 243 10.34 8.16 -12.82
C VAL A 243 10.10 7.30 -14.06
N ILE A 244 9.37 6.19 -13.92
CA ILE A 244 8.99 5.34 -15.05
C ILE A 244 8.02 6.13 -15.94
N LEU A 245 8.37 6.31 -17.21
CA LEU A 245 7.57 6.99 -18.24
C LEU A 245 6.68 6.00 -19.01
N ALA A 246 7.21 4.83 -19.36
CA ALA A 246 6.48 3.81 -20.11
C ALA A 246 7.06 2.40 -19.92
N TYR A 247 6.25 1.38 -20.21
CA TYR A 247 6.70 0.00 -20.38
C TYR A 247 6.45 -0.44 -21.82
N LYS A 248 7.38 -1.22 -22.39
CA LYS A 248 7.09 -2.08 -23.53
C LYS A 248 6.78 -3.47 -22.99
N ILE A 249 5.55 -3.92 -23.19
CA ILE A 249 5.05 -5.20 -22.70
C ILE A 249 4.67 -6.12 -23.86
N LYS A 250 4.79 -7.43 -23.63
CA LYS A 250 4.34 -8.48 -24.54
C LYS A 250 2.94 -8.93 -24.16
N LEU A 251 2.07 -9.12 -25.15
CA LEU A 251 0.73 -9.65 -24.97
C LEU A 251 0.74 -11.18 -25.07
N VAL A 252 -0.17 -11.81 -24.33
CA VAL A 252 -0.37 -13.27 -24.33
C VAL A 252 -1.63 -13.63 -25.12
N GLN A 253 -1.67 -14.85 -25.66
CA GLN A 253 -2.87 -15.40 -26.30
C GLN A 253 -3.79 -16.01 -25.23
N VAL A 254 -5.08 -15.73 -25.34
CA VAL A 254 -6.17 -16.35 -24.57
C VAL A 254 -7.21 -16.90 -25.55
N PRO A 255 -7.94 -17.97 -25.20
CA PRO A 255 -8.98 -18.50 -26.07
C PRO A 255 -10.08 -17.45 -26.32
N PRO A 256 -10.78 -17.49 -27.49
CA PRO A 256 -11.84 -16.53 -27.82
C PRO A 256 -13.03 -16.59 -26.85
N LYS A 257 -13.15 -17.70 -26.12
CA LYS A 257 -14.12 -17.97 -25.07
C LYS A 257 -13.38 -18.44 -23.81
N VAL A 258 -13.74 -17.87 -22.67
CA VAL A 258 -13.35 -18.25 -21.31
C VAL A 258 -14.62 -18.53 -20.50
N THR A 259 -14.48 -19.24 -19.38
CA THR A 259 -15.60 -19.46 -18.44
C THR A 259 -15.29 -18.82 -17.10
N VAL A 260 -16.21 -18.00 -16.58
CA VAL A 260 -16.18 -17.54 -15.18
C VAL A 260 -17.16 -18.36 -14.35
N PHE A 261 -16.91 -18.46 -13.05
CA PHE A 261 -17.90 -18.94 -12.09
C PHE A 261 -17.83 -18.17 -10.77
N SER A 262 -18.93 -18.14 -10.01
CA SER A 262 -18.94 -17.64 -8.63
C SER A 262 -19.83 -18.51 -7.75
N LYS A 263 -19.33 -18.94 -6.59
CA LYS A 263 -20.04 -19.79 -5.63
C LYS A 263 -19.92 -19.24 -4.22
N THR A 264 -21.00 -18.70 -3.67
CA THR A 264 -21.04 -18.21 -2.27
C THR A 264 -21.58 -19.28 -1.33
N LEU A 265 -20.84 -19.55 -0.25
CA LEU A 265 -21.25 -20.41 0.86
C LEU A 265 -21.26 -19.59 2.16
N THR A 266 -22.38 -19.63 2.90
CA THR A 266 -22.44 -19.13 4.29
C THR A 266 -21.64 -20.05 5.21
N LEU A 267 -21.06 -19.52 6.30
CA LEU A 267 -20.28 -20.30 7.26
C LEU A 267 -21.02 -21.54 7.76
N SER A 268 -20.38 -22.70 7.58
CA SER A 268 -20.85 -24.02 7.99
C SER A 268 -19.67 -25.00 8.04
N PRO A 269 -19.79 -26.19 8.66
CA PRO A 269 -18.75 -27.22 8.58
C PRO A 269 -18.44 -27.68 7.14
N GLY A 270 -19.40 -27.56 6.21
CA GLY A 270 -19.16 -27.80 4.78
C GLY A 270 -18.27 -26.71 4.15
N THR A 271 -18.44 -25.46 4.60
CA THR A 271 -17.66 -24.29 4.16
C THR A 271 -16.21 -24.36 4.68
N THR A 272 -16.02 -24.75 5.94
CA THR A 272 -14.68 -25.04 6.51
C THR A 272 -13.95 -26.12 5.70
N LYS A 273 -14.65 -27.19 5.30
CA LYS A 273 -14.10 -28.26 4.44
C LYS A 273 -13.80 -27.79 3.01
N ALA A 274 -14.68 -26.98 2.42
CA ALA A 274 -14.48 -26.43 1.09
C ALA A 274 -13.22 -25.54 1.02
N ILE A 275 -12.98 -24.67 2.01
CA ILE A 275 -11.75 -23.86 2.05
C ILE A 275 -10.51 -24.70 2.41
N ALA A 276 -10.63 -25.68 3.31
CA ALA A 276 -9.55 -26.62 3.61
C ALA A 276 -9.09 -27.39 2.35
N LYS A 277 -10.03 -27.89 1.55
CA LYS A 277 -9.75 -28.53 0.26
C LYS A 277 -9.21 -27.55 -0.78
N TRP A 278 -9.83 -26.38 -0.93
CA TRP A 278 -9.40 -25.37 -1.91
C TRP A 278 -7.91 -25.03 -1.76
N GLN A 279 -7.41 -24.85 -0.53
CA GLN A 279 -5.99 -24.58 -0.26
C GLN A 279 -5.07 -25.71 -0.74
N GLN A 280 -5.53 -26.96 -0.69
CA GLN A 280 -4.80 -28.12 -1.18
C GLN A 280 -4.84 -28.25 -2.70
N VAL A 281 -5.72 -27.53 -3.41
CA VAL A 281 -6.05 -27.78 -4.82
C VAL A 281 -5.66 -26.60 -5.70
N ALA A 282 -6.07 -25.38 -5.35
CA ALA A 282 -6.08 -24.23 -6.28
C ALA A 282 -4.70 -23.87 -6.86
N TYR A 283 -3.61 -24.06 -6.12
CA TYR A 283 -2.26 -23.78 -6.61
C TYR A 283 -1.70 -24.86 -7.57
N ARG A 284 -2.23 -26.09 -7.53
CA ARG A 284 -1.77 -27.25 -8.32
C ARG A 284 -2.81 -27.84 -9.29
N ALA A 285 -4.03 -27.30 -9.33
CA ALA A 285 -5.01 -27.58 -10.37
C ALA A 285 -4.49 -27.13 -11.75
N ASP A 286 -5.19 -27.49 -12.83
CA ASP A 286 -4.90 -27.04 -14.21
C ASP A 286 -4.53 -25.54 -14.20
N LYS A 287 -3.38 -25.20 -14.80
CA LYS A 287 -2.83 -23.84 -14.77
C LYS A 287 -3.74 -22.79 -15.47
N ARG A 288 -4.64 -23.23 -16.35
CA ARG A 288 -5.71 -22.42 -16.96
C ARG A 288 -6.83 -22.03 -15.99
N LEU A 289 -6.90 -22.67 -14.82
CA LEU A 289 -7.94 -22.49 -13.81
C LEU A 289 -7.45 -21.61 -12.65
N TYR A 290 -7.97 -20.40 -12.57
CA TYR A 290 -7.86 -19.53 -11.41
C TYR A 290 -9.10 -19.68 -10.53
N ILE A 291 -8.92 -19.76 -9.20
CA ILE A 291 -10.01 -19.75 -8.22
C ILE A 291 -9.55 -18.96 -7.00
N SER A 292 -9.99 -17.72 -6.83
CA SER A 292 -9.79 -16.96 -5.58
C SER A 292 -10.90 -17.25 -4.56
N VAL A 293 -10.60 -16.95 -3.29
CA VAL A 293 -11.60 -16.96 -2.21
C VAL A 293 -11.71 -15.55 -1.64
N THR A 294 -12.93 -15.03 -1.59
CA THR A 294 -13.28 -13.85 -0.81
C THR A 294 -13.99 -14.29 0.47
N LEU A 295 -13.60 -13.74 1.62
CA LEU A 295 -14.30 -13.85 2.89
C LEU A 295 -14.82 -12.46 3.29
N THR A 296 -16.12 -12.36 3.57
CA THR A 296 -16.76 -11.14 4.10
C THR A 296 -17.58 -11.44 5.35
N VAL A 297 -17.69 -10.48 6.26
CA VAL A 297 -18.61 -10.56 7.41
C VAL A 297 -19.94 -9.92 7.02
N VAL A 298 -21.02 -10.68 7.08
CA VAL A 298 -22.39 -10.25 6.74
C VAL A 298 -23.34 -10.76 7.82
N SER A 299 -24.14 -9.89 8.42
CA SER A 299 -25.17 -10.26 9.42
C SER A 299 -24.67 -11.18 10.54
N LYS A 300 -23.46 -10.92 11.08
CA LYS A 300 -22.77 -11.70 12.13
C LYS A 300 -22.45 -13.16 11.74
N THR A 301 -22.34 -13.45 10.44
CA THR A 301 -21.76 -14.70 9.91
C THR A 301 -20.72 -14.39 8.82
N VAL A 302 -19.92 -15.37 8.43
CA VAL A 302 -18.96 -15.23 7.32
C VAL A 302 -19.60 -15.75 6.04
N GLN A 303 -19.54 -14.98 4.96
CA GLN A 303 -19.78 -15.46 3.61
C GLN A 303 -18.43 -15.77 2.94
N THR A 304 -18.35 -16.93 2.28
CA THR A 304 -17.16 -17.41 1.56
C THR A 304 -17.51 -17.54 0.09
N THR A 305 -16.99 -16.64 -0.75
CA THR A 305 -17.24 -16.62 -2.20
C THR A 305 -16.02 -17.14 -2.94
N PHE A 306 -16.18 -18.29 -3.61
CA PHE A 306 -15.19 -18.86 -4.51
C PHE A 306 -15.41 -18.30 -5.92
N ASN A 307 -14.46 -17.53 -6.44
CA ASN A 307 -14.58 -16.84 -7.73
C ASN A 307 -13.54 -17.40 -8.71
N GLY A 308 -14.00 -17.91 -9.84
CA GLY A 308 -13.12 -18.60 -10.80
C GLY A 308 -13.09 -17.98 -12.19
N LEU A 309 -11.92 -18.11 -12.83
CA LEU A 309 -11.72 -17.88 -14.26
C LEU A 309 -11.03 -19.10 -14.85
N PHE A 310 -11.57 -19.63 -15.95
CA PHE A 310 -11.01 -20.74 -16.68
C PHE A 310 -10.76 -20.36 -18.13
N LEU A 311 -9.53 -20.55 -18.60
CA LEU A 311 -9.15 -20.35 -20.00
C LEU A 311 -9.54 -21.57 -20.86
N GLY A 312 -10.85 -21.80 -20.94
CA GLY A 312 -11.49 -22.91 -21.66
C GLY A 312 -13.01 -22.90 -21.49
N GLU A 313 -13.67 -23.93 -22.00
CA GLU A 313 -15.14 -24.05 -22.03
C GLU A 313 -15.74 -24.58 -20.73
N MET A 314 -17.03 -24.31 -20.52
CA MET A 314 -17.75 -24.64 -19.29
C MET A 314 -17.84 -26.15 -19.02
N THR A 315 -17.94 -26.96 -20.09
CA THR A 315 -17.97 -28.42 -20.00
C THR A 315 -16.68 -28.99 -19.42
N GLU A 316 -15.54 -28.45 -19.82
CA GLU A 316 -14.22 -28.81 -19.30
C GLU A 316 -14.04 -28.30 -17.87
N LEU A 317 -14.42 -27.06 -17.57
CA LEU A 317 -14.41 -26.51 -16.20
C LEU A 317 -15.20 -27.40 -15.23
N LEU A 318 -16.44 -27.75 -15.56
CA LEU A 318 -17.30 -28.57 -14.69
C LEU A 318 -16.71 -29.97 -14.46
N SER A 319 -16.03 -30.55 -15.45
CA SER A 319 -15.28 -31.80 -15.28
C SER A 319 -14.09 -31.63 -14.31
N ILE A 320 -13.27 -30.59 -14.48
CA ILE A 320 -12.13 -30.30 -13.60
C ILE A 320 -12.59 -30.03 -12.16
N MET A 321 -13.67 -29.25 -11.97
CA MET A 321 -14.22 -28.95 -10.65
C MET A 321 -14.78 -30.20 -9.97
N LYS A 322 -15.51 -31.06 -10.68
CA LYS A 322 -16.04 -32.33 -10.16
C LYS A 322 -14.94 -33.30 -9.72
N GLN A 323 -13.78 -33.29 -10.40
CA GLN A 323 -12.63 -34.13 -10.04
C GLN A 323 -11.79 -33.52 -8.91
N SER A 324 -11.56 -32.21 -8.94
CA SER A 324 -10.54 -31.55 -8.11
C SER A 324 -11.09 -30.95 -6.82
N LEU A 325 -12.28 -30.36 -6.88
CA LEU A 325 -12.92 -29.60 -5.79
C LEU A 325 -14.44 -29.83 -5.74
N PRO A 326 -14.91 -31.11 -5.70
CA PRO A 326 -16.34 -31.46 -5.69
C PRO A 326 -17.11 -30.87 -4.50
N GLU A 327 -16.42 -30.53 -3.41
CA GLU A 327 -16.97 -29.92 -2.19
C GLU A 327 -17.76 -28.62 -2.47
N LEU A 328 -17.44 -27.89 -3.55
CA LEU A 328 -18.16 -26.67 -3.94
C LEU A 328 -19.45 -26.92 -4.73
N GLN A 329 -19.64 -28.12 -5.30
CA GLN A 329 -20.81 -28.48 -6.11
C GLN A 329 -21.14 -27.40 -7.17
N VAL A 330 -20.12 -27.01 -7.95
CA VAL A 330 -20.27 -26.05 -9.05
C VAL A 330 -21.06 -26.69 -10.19
N THR A 331 -22.04 -25.95 -10.68
CA THR A 331 -23.00 -26.32 -11.74
C THR A 331 -22.95 -25.30 -12.87
N ASP A 332 -23.59 -25.63 -13.99
CA ASP A 332 -23.85 -24.72 -15.11
C ASP A 332 -24.44 -23.37 -14.66
N LYS A 333 -25.37 -23.39 -13.69
CA LYS A 333 -26.01 -22.19 -13.11
C LYS A 333 -25.06 -21.26 -12.33
N ASP A 334 -23.92 -21.78 -11.88
CA ASP A 334 -22.89 -20.98 -11.19
C ASP A 334 -21.87 -20.39 -12.18
N CYS A 335 -21.95 -20.77 -13.47
CA CYS A 335 -20.96 -20.50 -14.51
C CYS A 335 -21.50 -19.57 -15.61
N LYS A 336 -20.60 -18.94 -16.37
CA LYS A 336 -20.95 -18.22 -17.61
C LYS A 336 -19.77 -18.17 -18.58
N GLU A 337 -20.05 -18.45 -19.84
CA GLU A 337 -19.08 -18.32 -20.94
C GLU A 337 -19.10 -16.89 -21.52
N MET A 338 -17.92 -16.34 -21.83
CA MET A 338 -17.72 -14.98 -22.36
C MET A 338 -16.32 -14.83 -22.97
N SER A 339 -15.95 -13.68 -23.53
CA SER A 339 -14.55 -13.42 -23.89
C SER A 339 -13.73 -12.92 -22.69
N TRP A 340 -12.39 -13.02 -22.74
CA TRP A 340 -11.52 -12.65 -21.62
C TRP A 340 -11.75 -11.21 -21.12
N ILE A 341 -11.94 -10.24 -22.03
CA ILE A 341 -12.18 -8.84 -21.67
C ILE A 341 -13.50 -8.64 -20.89
N GLU A 342 -14.53 -9.44 -21.19
CA GLU A 342 -15.80 -9.41 -20.46
C GLU A 342 -15.67 -10.05 -19.07
N SER A 343 -14.77 -11.02 -18.89
CA SER A 343 -14.48 -11.57 -17.56
C SER A 343 -13.90 -10.51 -16.61
N LEU A 344 -13.13 -9.54 -17.12
CA LEU A 344 -12.59 -8.46 -16.29
C LEU A 344 -13.68 -7.53 -15.76
N LEU A 345 -14.78 -7.33 -16.50
CA LEU A 345 -15.95 -6.61 -16.00
C LEU A 345 -16.64 -7.38 -14.87
N VAL A 346 -16.73 -8.71 -14.94
CA VAL A 346 -17.23 -9.56 -13.85
C VAL A 346 -16.36 -9.43 -12.59
N PHE A 347 -15.03 -9.55 -12.73
CA PHE A 347 -14.11 -9.39 -11.59
C PHE A 347 -14.04 -7.95 -11.06
N SER A 348 -14.39 -6.95 -11.86
CA SER A 348 -14.40 -5.53 -11.44
C SER A 348 -15.47 -5.21 -10.38
N THR A 349 -16.55 -6.00 -10.27
CA THR A 349 -17.60 -5.81 -9.24
C THR A 349 -17.20 -6.43 -7.88
N TYR A 350 -15.92 -6.36 -7.55
CA TYR A 350 -15.35 -6.85 -6.30
C TYR A 350 -15.95 -6.11 -5.09
N PRO A 351 -16.26 -6.74 -3.93
CA PRO A 351 -15.80 -8.05 -3.43
C PRO A 351 -16.55 -9.30 -3.91
N THR A 352 -17.72 -9.14 -4.54
CA THR A 352 -18.57 -10.24 -5.01
C THR A 352 -18.78 -10.16 -6.52
N PRO A 353 -17.86 -10.72 -7.33
CA PRO A 353 -17.96 -10.76 -8.79
C PRO A 353 -19.33 -11.24 -9.30
N ASN A 354 -20.03 -10.34 -9.99
CA ASN A 354 -21.34 -10.61 -10.55
C ASN A 354 -21.17 -11.21 -11.96
N ILE A 355 -21.28 -12.53 -12.09
CA ILE A 355 -21.23 -13.21 -13.40
C ILE A 355 -22.32 -12.69 -14.36
N ASN A 356 -23.43 -12.18 -13.83
CA ASN A 356 -24.53 -11.59 -14.59
C ASN A 356 -24.36 -10.07 -14.83
N SER A 357 -23.18 -9.51 -14.57
CA SER A 357 -22.82 -8.14 -14.93
C SER A 357 -23.10 -7.88 -16.41
N SER A 358 -23.74 -6.74 -16.68
CA SER A 358 -24.11 -6.21 -17.99
C SER A 358 -23.38 -4.90 -18.31
N LEU A 359 -22.33 -4.57 -17.55
CA LEU A 359 -21.52 -3.37 -17.76
C LEU A 359 -20.98 -3.32 -19.20
N PRO A 360 -21.01 -2.16 -19.87
CA PRO A 360 -20.39 -2.00 -21.18
C PRO A 360 -18.86 -2.01 -21.07
N LEU A 361 -18.16 -2.38 -22.14
CA LEU A 361 -16.69 -2.33 -22.20
C LEU A 361 -16.12 -0.94 -21.88
N SER A 362 -16.87 0.13 -22.17
CA SER A 362 -16.50 1.50 -21.82
C SER A 362 -16.39 1.77 -20.32
N SER A 363 -16.97 0.94 -19.44
CA SER A 363 -16.76 1.02 -17.99
C SER A 363 -15.30 0.77 -17.59
N LEU A 364 -14.50 0.10 -18.42
CA LEU A 364 -13.05 -0.02 -18.21
C LEU A 364 -12.29 1.31 -18.41
N LEU A 365 -12.91 2.30 -19.07
CA LEU A 365 -12.32 3.62 -19.29
C LEU A 365 -12.63 4.61 -18.15
N ASP A 366 -13.47 4.23 -17.17
CA ASP A 366 -13.68 5.05 -15.99
C ASP A 366 -12.40 5.09 -15.14
N ARG A 367 -12.10 6.29 -14.63
CA ARG A 367 -10.94 6.57 -13.77
C ARG A 367 -11.36 7.07 -12.38
N SER A 368 -12.66 7.17 -12.13
CA SER A 368 -13.25 7.60 -10.86
C SER A 368 -12.73 6.72 -9.71
N PRO A 369 -12.35 7.29 -8.55
CA PRO A 369 -11.93 6.47 -7.42
C PRO A 369 -13.06 5.54 -6.97
N ILE A 370 -12.78 4.24 -6.87
CA ILE A 370 -13.81 3.23 -6.58
C ILE A 370 -14.24 3.30 -5.10
N LEU A 371 -13.33 3.77 -4.23
CA LEU A 371 -13.50 3.79 -2.77
C LEU A 371 -13.88 5.19 -2.25
N LEU A 372 -14.72 5.93 -2.98
CA LEU A 372 -15.24 7.23 -2.54
C LEU A 372 -16.07 7.06 -1.26
N GLY A 373 -15.73 7.82 -0.21
CA GLY A 373 -16.37 7.74 1.10
C GLY A 373 -15.87 6.61 2.00
N ILE A 374 -15.10 5.66 1.48
CA ILE A 374 -14.59 4.49 2.21
C ILE A 374 -13.16 4.74 2.69
N SER A 375 -12.88 4.37 3.95
CA SER A 375 -11.52 4.29 4.50
C SER A 375 -11.12 2.84 4.71
N PHE A 376 -9.83 2.54 4.54
CA PHE A 376 -9.33 1.17 4.67
C PHE A 376 -7.87 1.11 5.13
N LYS A 377 -7.46 -0.04 5.68
CA LYS A 377 -6.07 -0.45 5.89
C LYS A 377 -5.92 -1.86 5.32
N VAL A 378 -4.80 -2.11 4.66
CA VAL A 378 -4.44 -3.43 4.11
C VAL A 378 -3.22 -3.99 4.85
N LYS A 379 -3.19 -5.31 5.00
CA LYS A 379 -1.98 -6.11 5.28
C LYS A 379 -1.95 -7.33 4.34
N SER A 380 -0.81 -7.98 4.18
CA SER A 380 -0.70 -9.19 3.35
C SER A 380 0.26 -10.23 3.91
N ASP A 381 0.03 -11.49 3.53
CA ASP A 381 0.90 -12.63 3.81
C ASP A 381 1.01 -13.55 2.60
N ILE A 382 2.14 -14.24 2.47
CA ILE A 382 2.27 -15.43 1.62
C ILE A 382 2.12 -16.68 2.49
N VAL A 383 1.38 -17.67 1.99
CA VAL A 383 1.23 -18.99 2.63
C VAL A 383 2.02 -20.03 1.84
N THR A 384 2.89 -20.75 2.55
CA THR A 384 3.72 -21.83 2.00
C THR A 384 3.20 -23.23 2.33
N GLU A 385 2.33 -23.39 3.32
CA GLU A 385 1.69 -24.67 3.65
C GLU A 385 0.20 -24.46 4.00
N PRO A 386 -0.72 -25.33 3.54
CA PRO A 386 -2.16 -25.16 3.80
C PRO A 386 -2.51 -25.07 5.30
N ILE A 387 -3.37 -24.11 5.65
CA ILE A 387 -3.95 -23.97 6.99
C ILE A 387 -4.87 -25.17 7.26
N VAL A 388 -4.63 -25.90 8.34
CA VAL A 388 -5.39 -27.11 8.70
C VAL A 388 -6.84 -26.80 9.07
N GLU A 389 -7.75 -27.76 8.83
CA GLU A 389 -9.20 -27.59 9.00
C GLU A 389 -9.59 -27.10 10.40
N GLN A 390 -8.90 -27.58 11.44
CA GLN A 390 -9.15 -27.19 12.84
C GLN A 390 -8.81 -25.71 13.12
N SER A 391 -7.79 -25.15 12.48
CA SER A 391 -7.39 -23.76 12.68
C SER A 391 -8.35 -22.76 12.03
N TRP A 392 -9.09 -23.17 10.99
CA TRP A 392 -10.16 -22.33 10.44
C TRP A 392 -11.27 -22.06 11.47
N GLU A 393 -11.60 -23.02 12.33
CA GLU A 393 -12.54 -22.83 13.44
C GLU A 393 -12.04 -21.85 14.52
N GLU A 394 -10.74 -21.53 14.56
CA GLU A 394 -10.18 -20.46 15.40
C GLU A 394 -10.22 -19.12 14.65
N ILE A 395 -9.92 -19.14 13.35
CA ILE A 395 -10.02 -17.96 12.45
C ILE A 395 -11.46 -17.42 12.41
N TRP A 396 -12.48 -18.29 12.28
CA TRP A 396 -13.89 -17.90 12.33
C TRP A 396 -14.26 -17.25 13.66
N LYS A 397 -13.80 -17.80 14.79
CA LYS A 397 -14.03 -17.24 16.12
C LYS A 397 -13.36 -15.88 16.32
N TYR A 398 -12.18 -15.66 15.73
CA TYR A 398 -11.54 -14.34 15.75
C TYR A 398 -12.33 -13.33 14.91
N ILE A 399 -12.65 -13.69 13.65
CA ILE A 399 -13.34 -12.80 12.71
C ILE A 399 -14.72 -12.38 13.25
N LEU A 400 -15.47 -13.29 13.86
CA LEU A 400 -16.82 -13.03 14.39
C LEU A 400 -16.85 -12.49 15.83
N LYS A 401 -15.69 -12.20 16.43
CA LYS A 401 -15.59 -11.67 17.82
C LYS A 401 -16.07 -10.23 17.95
N GLU A 402 -15.86 -9.42 16.90
CA GLU A 402 -16.08 -7.97 16.90
C GLU A 402 -16.77 -7.57 15.57
N ASP A 403 -17.69 -6.60 15.62
CA ASP A 403 -18.49 -6.16 14.47
C ASP A 403 -17.70 -5.25 13.50
N GLU A 404 -16.48 -5.67 13.11
CA GLU A 404 -15.61 -4.95 12.16
C GLU A 404 -15.75 -5.51 10.73
N LEU A 405 -15.71 -4.64 9.73
CA LEU A 405 -15.84 -5.04 8.33
C LEU A 405 -14.48 -5.52 7.77
N LEU A 406 -14.26 -6.82 7.86
CA LEU A 406 -13.18 -7.52 7.17
C LEU A 406 -13.61 -7.93 5.75
N VAL A 407 -12.75 -7.66 4.79
CA VAL A 407 -12.65 -8.44 3.55
C VAL A 407 -11.29 -9.15 3.56
N MET A 408 -11.28 -10.48 3.53
CA MET A 408 -10.06 -11.26 3.26
C MET A 408 -10.12 -11.79 1.83
N ILE A 409 -9.04 -11.61 1.08
CA ILE A 409 -8.89 -12.10 -0.30
C ILE A 409 -7.78 -13.13 -0.30
N ILE A 410 -7.99 -14.28 -0.94
CA ILE A 410 -6.99 -15.33 -1.07
C ILE A 410 -6.84 -15.71 -2.54
N GLU A 411 -5.66 -15.50 -3.11
CA GLU A 411 -5.39 -15.65 -4.54
C GLU A 411 -4.34 -16.75 -4.78
N PRO A 412 -4.64 -17.79 -5.59
CA PRO A 412 -3.75 -18.93 -5.80
C PRO A 412 -2.58 -18.57 -6.72
N LEU A 413 -1.38 -18.87 -6.25
CA LEU A 413 -0.15 -18.82 -7.04
C LEU A 413 0.04 -20.19 -7.73
N GLY A 414 1.27 -20.68 -7.83
CA GLY A 414 1.55 -21.93 -8.54
C GLY A 414 1.32 -21.80 -10.05
N GLY A 415 1.18 -22.94 -10.73
CA GLY A 415 1.22 -22.98 -12.21
C GLY A 415 2.47 -22.27 -12.73
N LYS A 416 2.30 -21.42 -13.74
CA LYS A 416 3.38 -20.65 -14.37
C LYS A 416 4.13 -19.72 -13.41
N VAL A 417 3.49 -19.27 -12.33
CA VAL A 417 4.14 -18.45 -11.29
C VAL A 417 5.22 -19.26 -10.53
N ALA A 418 5.05 -20.57 -10.39
CA ALA A 418 6.02 -21.47 -9.74
C ALA A 418 7.04 -22.10 -10.71
N GLU A 419 6.81 -22.05 -12.02
CA GLU A 419 7.81 -22.42 -13.04
C GLU A 419 8.94 -21.38 -13.17
N ILE A 420 8.69 -20.14 -12.76
CA ILE A 420 9.63 -19.02 -12.87
C ILE A 420 10.51 -18.98 -11.61
N ALA A 421 11.82 -18.78 -11.79
CA ALA A 421 12.77 -18.73 -10.67
C ALA A 421 12.54 -17.51 -9.75
N GLU A 422 12.77 -17.68 -8.45
CA GLU A 422 12.63 -16.63 -7.42
C GLU A 422 13.52 -15.40 -7.67
N THR A 423 14.56 -15.54 -8.50
CA THR A 423 15.52 -14.50 -8.85
C THR A 423 15.31 -13.90 -10.25
N GLU A 424 14.38 -14.41 -11.07
CA GLU A 424 14.15 -13.90 -12.44
C GLU A 424 13.64 -12.44 -12.45
N THR A 425 12.85 -12.08 -11.44
CA THR A 425 12.49 -10.69 -11.14
C THR A 425 12.53 -10.47 -9.62
N PRO A 426 12.49 -9.22 -9.13
CA PRO A 426 12.44 -8.93 -7.69
C PRO A 426 11.16 -9.37 -6.96
N PHE A 427 10.23 -10.07 -7.63
CA PHE A 427 9.09 -10.75 -6.99
C PHE A 427 9.47 -12.22 -6.70
N PRO A 428 9.76 -12.58 -5.43
CA PRO A 428 10.35 -13.89 -5.10
C PRO A 428 9.31 -14.95 -4.77
N HIS A 429 8.01 -14.61 -4.71
CA HIS A 429 6.93 -15.49 -4.24
C HIS A 429 6.50 -16.48 -5.34
N ARG A 430 7.44 -17.36 -5.74
CA ARG A 430 7.34 -18.25 -6.91
C ARG A 430 7.02 -19.69 -6.51
N ASN A 431 7.98 -20.61 -6.62
CA ASN A 431 7.84 -21.98 -6.12
C ASN A 431 7.69 -21.98 -4.58
N GLY A 432 7.14 -23.06 -4.01
CA GLY A 432 6.79 -23.15 -2.59
C GLY A 432 5.63 -22.27 -2.13
N SER A 433 5.46 -21.08 -2.72
CA SER A 433 4.37 -20.14 -2.45
C SER A 433 3.05 -20.66 -3.01
N LYS A 434 2.07 -20.96 -2.14
CA LYS A 434 0.80 -21.59 -2.53
C LYS A 434 -0.24 -20.53 -2.91
N PHE A 435 -0.41 -19.54 -2.06
CA PHE A 435 -1.35 -18.44 -2.25
C PHE A 435 -0.90 -17.20 -1.46
N VAL A 436 -1.32 -16.03 -1.93
CA VAL A 436 -1.24 -14.76 -1.20
C VAL A 436 -2.57 -14.52 -0.47
N ILE A 437 -2.51 -14.03 0.76
CA ILE A 437 -3.66 -13.50 1.50
C ILE A 437 -3.53 -11.97 1.56
N GLN A 438 -4.62 -11.28 1.25
CA GLN A 438 -4.82 -9.86 1.52
C GLN A 438 -5.87 -9.70 2.62
N TYR A 439 -5.53 -8.96 3.69
CA TYR A 439 -6.45 -8.63 4.77
C TYR A 439 -6.82 -7.15 4.67
N VAL A 440 -8.10 -6.82 4.48
CA VAL A 440 -8.60 -5.45 4.36
C VAL A 440 -9.59 -5.16 5.47
N ALA A 441 -9.24 -4.28 6.41
CA ALA A 441 -10.22 -3.66 7.30
C ALA A 441 -10.80 -2.42 6.61
N VAL A 442 -12.13 -2.30 6.61
CA VAL A 442 -12.90 -1.28 5.88
C VAL A 442 -13.80 -0.53 6.85
N TRP A 443 -13.91 0.80 6.73
CA TRP A 443 -14.82 1.59 7.58
C TRP A 443 -15.31 2.87 6.91
N LEU A 444 -16.51 3.31 7.30
CA LEU A 444 -17.16 4.55 6.84
C LEU A 444 -16.99 5.72 7.84
N GLU A 445 -16.79 5.44 9.14
CA GLU A 445 -16.66 6.50 10.16
C GLU A 445 -15.39 7.35 9.92
N ALA A 446 -15.57 8.63 9.67
CA ALA A 446 -14.47 9.55 9.39
C ALA A 446 -13.63 9.86 10.65
N GLY A 447 -12.33 10.09 10.45
CA GLY A 447 -11.44 10.65 11.47
C GLY A 447 -10.62 9.62 12.27
N GLN A 448 -9.86 10.13 13.25
CA GLN A 448 -8.79 9.37 13.89
C GLN A 448 -9.26 8.27 14.86
N LYS A 449 -10.47 8.36 15.42
CA LYS A 449 -10.99 7.35 16.36
C LYS A 449 -11.24 6.03 15.63
N ALA A 450 -12.10 6.05 14.61
CA ALA A 450 -12.33 4.94 13.69
C ALA A 450 -11.04 4.41 13.06
N THR A 451 -10.18 5.32 12.57
CA THR A 451 -8.91 4.95 11.92
C THR A 451 -7.99 4.17 12.85
N ARG A 452 -7.88 4.58 14.13
CA ARG A 452 -7.11 3.81 15.13
C ARG A 452 -7.78 2.45 15.38
N LYS A 453 -9.06 2.44 15.78
CA LYS A 453 -9.84 1.22 16.08
C LYS A 453 -9.63 0.12 15.02
N ASN A 454 -9.93 0.44 13.75
CA ASN A 454 -9.85 -0.51 12.64
C ASN A 454 -8.42 -0.93 12.30
N THR A 455 -7.45 0.00 12.37
CA THR A 455 -6.03 -0.32 12.11
C THR A 455 -5.47 -1.23 13.20
N ASP A 456 -5.81 -0.97 14.46
CA ASP A 456 -5.33 -1.74 15.61
C ASP A 456 -6.02 -3.11 15.71
N TRP A 457 -7.30 -3.21 15.34
CA TRP A 457 -7.98 -4.49 15.14
C TRP A 457 -7.30 -5.35 14.06
N LEU A 458 -7.01 -4.76 12.88
CA LEU A 458 -6.35 -5.48 11.78
C LEU A 458 -4.91 -5.89 12.15
N ARG A 459 -4.20 -5.08 12.96
CA ARG A 459 -2.90 -5.47 13.54
C ARG A 459 -3.03 -6.67 14.47
N GLY A 460 -4.05 -6.70 15.32
CA GLY A 460 -4.38 -7.85 16.16
C GLY A 460 -4.67 -9.11 15.34
N PHE A 461 -5.51 -9.00 14.30
CA PHE A 461 -5.84 -10.13 13.43
C PHE A 461 -4.63 -10.62 12.63
N TYR A 462 -3.80 -9.71 12.11
CA TYR A 462 -2.55 -10.06 11.45
C TYR A 462 -1.54 -10.70 12.39
N TYR A 463 -1.47 -10.29 13.66
CA TYR A 463 -0.66 -10.98 14.67
C TYR A 463 -1.20 -12.39 14.94
N PHE A 464 -2.52 -12.55 15.09
CA PHE A 464 -3.17 -13.85 15.24
C PHE A 464 -2.91 -14.80 14.05
N MET A 465 -2.88 -14.29 12.81
CA MET A 465 -2.57 -15.11 11.62
C MET A 465 -1.11 -15.60 11.52
N ALA A 466 -0.18 -15.06 12.33
CA ALA A 466 1.26 -15.34 12.24
C ALA A 466 1.67 -16.83 12.27
N PRO A 467 1.01 -17.75 13.01
CA PRO A 467 1.39 -19.17 13.02
C PRO A 467 1.07 -19.92 11.71
N PHE A 468 0.13 -19.40 10.91
CA PHE A 468 -0.48 -20.08 9.77
C PHE A 468 0.12 -19.68 8.41
N VAL A 469 1.13 -18.82 8.41
CA VAL A 469 1.70 -18.16 7.22
C VAL A 469 3.21 -18.37 7.11
N SER A 470 3.82 -17.86 6.04
CA SER A 470 5.28 -17.85 5.87
C SER A 470 6.03 -17.23 7.06
N LYS A 471 7.23 -17.74 7.36
CA LYS A 471 8.04 -17.34 8.52
C LYS A 471 9.53 -17.43 8.21
N LYS A 472 10.30 -16.47 8.77
CA LYS A 472 11.74 -16.29 8.57
C LYS A 472 12.17 -16.15 7.07
N PRO A 473 11.73 -15.10 6.35
CA PRO A 473 10.91 -13.97 6.79
C PRO A 473 9.41 -14.29 6.78
N ARG A 474 8.60 -13.46 7.44
CA ARG A 474 7.16 -13.40 7.16
C ARG A 474 6.99 -12.59 5.88
N ALA A 475 6.58 -13.24 4.80
CA ALA A 475 6.60 -12.66 3.47
C ALA A 475 5.30 -11.89 3.17
N ALA A 476 5.45 -10.69 2.59
CA ALA A 476 4.36 -9.82 2.18
C ALA A 476 4.57 -9.37 0.72
N TYR A 477 3.52 -8.85 0.08
CA TYR A 477 3.56 -8.43 -1.33
C TYR A 477 3.73 -6.90 -1.44
N LEU A 478 4.70 -6.44 -2.25
CA LEU A 478 5.12 -5.03 -2.29
C LEU A 478 4.02 -4.05 -2.74
N ASN A 479 3.15 -4.46 -3.67
CA ASN A 479 2.00 -3.67 -4.09
C ASN A 479 0.92 -3.59 -2.99
N PHE A 480 0.83 -4.57 -2.09
CA PHE A 480 0.00 -4.52 -0.89
C PHE A 480 0.75 -3.86 0.27
N ARG A 481 1.28 -2.66 -0.02
CA ARG A 481 2.22 -1.88 0.79
C ARG A 481 1.68 -1.64 2.21
N ASP A 482 2.49 -2.03 3.19
CA ASP A 482 2.16 -1.93 4.63
C ASP A 482 3.29 -1.23 5.39
N LEU A 483 2.99 -0.04 5.92
CA LEU A 483 3.94 0.78 6.69
C LEU A 483 4.17 0.29 8.13
N ASP A 484 3.47 -0.75 8.58
CA ASP A 484 3.72 -1.35 9.90
C ASP A 484 4.87 -2.37 9.87
N LEU A 485 5.30 -2.84 8.69
CA LEU A 485 6.39 -3.81 8.55
C LEU A 485 7.79 -3.21 8.81
N GLY A 486 7.93 -1.88 8.64
CA GLY A 486 9.19 -1.16 8.84
C GLY A 486 9.25 0.15 8.05
N LYS A 487 10.16 1.05 8.45
CA LYS A 487 10.38 2.35 7.79
C LYS A 487 11.86 2.75 7.87
N ASN A 488 12.32 3.51 6.87
CA ASN A 488 13.61 4.16 6.92
C ASN A 488 13.53 5.40 7.83
N ASN A 489 14.11 5.31 9.03
CA ASN A 489 13.99 6.32 10.09
C ASN A 489 14.87 7.58 9.90
N LYS A 490 15.60 7.72 8.79
CA LYS A 490 16.46 8.88 8.51
C LYS A 490 15.87 9.74 7.39
N ARG A 491 16.00 11.06 7.50
CA ARG A 491 16.04 11.94 6.31
C ARG A 491 17.23 11.52 5.46
N PHE A 492 17.00 10.71 4.44
CA PHE A 492 17.96 10.63 3.35
C PHE A 492 17.99 11.95 2.60
N ALA A 493 19.15 12.29 2.03
CA ALA A 493 19.22 13.22 0.90
C ALA A 493 18.30 12.70 -0.23
N PRO A 494 17.84 13.54 -1.18
CA PRO A 494 16.95 13.09 -2.25
C PRO A 494 17.46 11.81 -2.93
N LEU A 495 16.55 10.94 -3.40
CA LEU A 495 16.82 9.61 -4.01
C LEU A 495 17.71 9.65 -5.28
N PHE A 496 18.28 10.81 -5.58
CA PHE A 496 19.07 11.14 -6.76
C PHE A 496 20.56 11.33 -6.43
N SER A 497 21.07 10.55 -5.47
CA SER A 497 22.51 10.35 -5.25
C SER A 497 22.90 8.98 -5.81
N LYS A 498 24.10 8.89 -6.43
CA LYS A 498 24.52 7.79 -7.31
C LYS A 498 24.13 6.41 -6.79
N GLY A 499 23.55 5.58 -7.65
CA GLY A 499 23.34 4.16 -7.39
C GLY A 499 24.69 3.49 -7.05
N SER A 500 24.79 2.95 -5.84
CA SER A 500 25.93 2.13 -5.43
C SER A 500 25.98 0.88 -6.30
N LYS A 501 27.16 0.54 -6.83
CA LYS A 501 27.37 -0.76 -7.49
C LYS A 501 27.03 -1.88 -6.50
N MET A 502 26.15 -2.80 -6.89
CA MET A 502 25.75 -3.92 -6.06
C MET A 502 26.76 -5.07 -6.22
N GLY A 503 27.84 -5.04 -5.42
CA GLY A 503 28.90 -6.05 -5.52
C GLY A 503 30.07 -5.83 -4.55
N ASP A 504 29.84 -6.09 -3.26
CA ASP A 504 30.92 -6.31 -2.28
C ASP A 504 30.39 -7.16 -1.09
N PRO A 505 30.76 -8.46 -0.98
CA PRO A 505 30.21 -9.37 0.03
C PRO A 505 30.95 -9.29 1.37
N ALA A 506 30.94 -8.13 2.05
CA ALA A 506 31.85 -7.86 3.18
C ALA A 506 31.27 -7.07 4.38
N SER A 507 30.11 -7.47 4.94
CA SER A 507 29.67 -6.92 6.25
C SER A 507 28.76 -7.82 7.13
N SER A 508 28.74 -9.14 6.91
CA SER A 508 28.01 -10.07 7.79
C SER A 508 28.82 -10.49 9.03
N LYS A 509 28.86 -9.64 10.07
CA LYS A 509 29.30 -10.03 11.42
C LYS A 509 28.17 -9.83 12.44
N ILE A 510 27.47 -10.92 12.73
CA ILE A 510 26.56 -11.04 13.87
C ILE A 510 27.42 -11.38 15.10
N PRO A 511 27.36 -10.61 16.21
CA PRO A 511 27.97 -11.03 17.47
C PRO A 511 27.19 -12.21 18.08
N SER A 512 27.89 -13.30 18.36
CA SER A 512 27.40 -14.42 19.15
C SER A 512 27.86 -14.26 20.60
N GLU A 513 26.94 -14.32 21.56
CA GLU A 513 27.27 -14.55 22.97
C GLU A 513 26.34 -15.62 23.53
N ASP A 514 26.89 -16.47 24.39
CA ASP A 514 26.24 -17.67 24.91
C ASP A 514 26.44 -17.77 26.43
N HIS A 515 25.37 -18.15 27.15
CA HIS A 515 25.37 -18.65 28.53
C HIS A 515 25.79 -17.67 29.67
N PRO A 516 25.53 -17.98 30.96
CA PRO A 516 24.51 -18.88 31.54
C PRO A 516 23.59 -18.15 32.55
N ALA A 517 22.61 -18.87 33.12
CA ALA A 517 21.71 -18.34 34.16
C ALA A 517 22.24 -18.54 35.59
N GLN A 518 21.89 -17.61 36.51
CA GLN A 518 21.95 -17.82 37.97
C GLN A 518 20.69 -17.29 38.67
N ARG A 519 20.34 -17.89 39.81
CA ARG A 519 19.32 -17.43 40.76
C ARG A 519 19.99 -16.81 41.98
N SER A 520 19.41 -15.76 42.56
CA SER A 520 19.60 -15.38 43.97
C SER A 520 18.33 -14.71 44.53
N GLU A 521 18.24 -14.64 45.86
CA GLU A 521 16.97 -14.57 46.60
C GLU A 521 16.43 -13.15 46.91
N VAL A 522 15.29 -13.09 47.62
CA VAL A 522 14.53 -11.87 47.93
C VAL A 522 14.48 -11.58 49.43
N PRO A 523 14.89 -10.37 49.88
CA PRO A 523 14.45 -9.78 51.15
C PRO A 523 13.21 -8.88 50.98
N LYS A 524 12.43 -8.65 52.05
CA LYS A 524 11.16 -7.88 52.04
C LYS A 524 11.21 -6.60 52.91
N ARG A 525 10.42 -5.59 52.49
CA ARG A 525 10.02 -4.35 53.22
C ARG A 525 11.18 -3.36 53.50
N THR A 526 10.94 -2.06 53.75
CA THR A 526 9.68 -1.34 54.10
C THR A 526 9.55 0.02 53.38
N GLN A 527 8.38 0.68 53.48
CA GLN A 527 8.05 1.92 52.78
C GLN A 527 8.71 3.19 53.37
N LYS A 528 9.04 4.14 52.49
CA LYS A 528 8.74 5.58 52.64
C LYS A 528 8.84 6.27 51.27
N ALA A 529 8.03 7.31 51.04
CA ALA A 529 8.02 8.07 49.78
C ALA A 529 7.83 9.58 50.07
N PRO A 530 8.63 10.47 49.45
CA PRO A 530 8.41 11.92 49.50
C PRO A 530 7.99 12.49 48.14
N LYS A 531 6.77 13.05 48.12
CA LYS A 531 6.30 14.26 47.41
C LYS A 531 6.61 14.55 45.92
N ALA A 532 5.68 15.28 45.30
CA ALA A 532 5.80 15.92 43.99
C ALA A 532 4.96 17.21 44.03
N ASP A 533 5.54 18.35 43.67
CA ASP A 533 4.94 19.68 43.81
C ASP A 533 5.55 20.61 42.72
N ASP A 534 4.88 21.05 41.65
CA ASP A 534 3.60 20.62 41.03
C ASP A 534 3.82 20.40 39.50
N VAL A 535 3.15 20.93 38.45
CA VAL A 535 2.07 21.91 38.24
C VAL A 535 0.94 21.28 37.42
N ILE A 536 -0.31 21.37 37.87
CA ILE A 536 -1.50 20.92 37.13
C ILE A 536 -2.40 22.10 36.74
N SER A 537 -2.72 22.25 35.45
CA SER A 537 -3.73 23.20 34.98
C SER A 537 -5.15 22.62 35.08
N THR A 538 -5.72 22.60 36.28
CA THR A 538 -7.10 22.16 36.52
C THR A 538 -8.12 23.16 35.98
N VAL A 539 -9.05 22.68 35.14
CA VAL A 539 -10.21 23.47 34.72
C VAL A 539 -11.16 23.61 35.91
N THR A 540 -11.37 24.83 36.39
CA THR A 540 -12.30 25.11 37.50
C THR A 540 -13.76 25.12 37.04
N GLU A 541 -14.69 24.99 37.97
CA GLU A 541 -16.13 25.03 37.70
C GLU A 541 -16.54 26.39 37.07
N ASP A 542 -15.94 27.50 37.52
CA ASP A 542 -16.11 28.84 36.91
C ASP A 542 -15.67 28.89 35.44
N SER A 543 -14.60 28.16 35.09
CA SER A 543 -14.11 28.08 33.71
C SER A 543 -15.14 27.39 32.80
N PHE A 544 -15.83 26.37 33.32
CA PHE A 544 -16.90 25.67 32.62
C PHE A 544 -18.18 26.53 32.52
N ILE A 545 -18.53 27.27 33.57
CA ILE A 545 -19.66 28.23 33.56
C ILE A 545 -19.44 29.34 32.52
N SER A 546 -18.21 29.86 32.42
CA SER A 546 -17.82 30.85 31.42
C SER A 546 -17.95 30.31 29.98
N PHE A 547 -17.48 29.08 29.75
CA PHE A 547 -17.65 28.38 28.46
C PHE A 547 -19.12 28.17 28.10
N ARG A 548 -19.95 27.73 29.06
CA ARG A 548 -21.40 27.50 28.87
C ARG A 548 -22.14 28.76 28.42
N LYS A 549 -21.87 29.90 29.07
CA LYS A 549 -22.45 31.21 28.68
C LYS A 549 -22.02 31.61 27.27
N LYS A 550 -20.74 31.47 26.93
CA LYS A 550 -20.17 31.91 25.65
C LYS A 550 -20.71 31.16 24.42
N PHE A 551 -21.24 29.94 24.60
CA PHE A 551 -21.75 29.11 23.50
C PHE A 551 -23.22 28.67 23.65
N HIS A 552 -23.95 29.23 24.63
CA HIS A 552 -25.42 29.10 24.78
C HIS A 552 -25.94 27.65 24.89
N PHE A 553 -25.20 26.76 25.56
CA PHE A 553 -25.66 25.39 25.82
C PHE A 553 -26.77 25.35 26.90
N PRO A 554 -27.82 24.51 26.75
CA PRO A 554 -28.95 24.43 27.67
C PRO A 554 -28.56 23.92 29.07
N ASN A 555 -29.42 24.15 30.06
CA ASN A 555 -29.11 24.00 31.50
C ASN A 555 -29.03 22.56 32.02
N ASP A 556 -29.42 21.57 31.22
CA ASP A 556 -29.54 20.15 31.58
C ASP A 556 -28.24 19.34 31.41
N LEU A 557 -27.20 19.92 30.78
CA LEU A 557 -25.86 19.33 30.76
C LEU A 557 -25.22 19.35 32.17
N VAL A 558 -24.86 18.16 32.69
CA VAL A 558 -24.24 17.95 34.01
C VAL A 558 -22.95 17.14 33.86
N MET A 559 -21.85 17.64 34.41
CA MET A 559 -20.57 16.92 34.45
C MET A 559 -20.55 15.94 35.63
N LYS A 560 -20.18 14.67 35.41
CA LYS A 560 -19.93 13.69 36.47
C LYS A 560 -18.43 13.41 36.59
N VAL A 561 -17.87 13.64 37.78
CA VAL A 561 -16.53 13.18 38.15
C VAL A 561 -16.65 11.78 38.78
N PRO A 562 -15.90 10.75 38.30
CA PRO A 562 -15.95 9.42 38.89
C PRO A 562 -15.39 9.34 40.31
N ALA A 563 -16.06 8.59 41.19
CA ALA A 563 -15.52 8.19 42.50
C ALA A 563 -14.44 7.10 42.34
N ARG A 564 -13.53 6.98 43.30
CA ARG A 564 -12.19 6.40 43.09
C ARG A 564 -12.01 4.93 43.53
N THR A 565 -12.83 4.03 43.00
CA THR A 565 -12.73 2.55 43.12
C THR A 565 -13.27 1.92 41.82
N ASP A 566 -12.63 0.99 41.11
CA ASP A 566 -11.46 0.15 41.44
C ASP A 566 -10.39 0.09 40.32
N ARG A 567 -9.35 -0.74 40.47
CA ARG A 567 -8.10 -0.69 39.70
C ARG A 567 -8.05 -1.64 38.49
N ALA A 568 -7.93 -1.09 37.28
CA ALA A 568 -7.13 -1.65 36.19
C ALA A 568 -6.75 -0.56 35.17
N CYS A 569 -5.57 -0.69 34.56
CA CYS A 569 -5.12 0.00 33.33
C CYS A 569 -5.32 1.53 33.20
N PHE A 570 -4.30 2.30 33.60
CA PHE A 570 -4.01 3.64 33.04
C PHE A 570 -2.68 3.62 32.27
N PRO A 571 -2.50 4.44 31.22
CA PRO A 571 -1.23 4.62 30.52
C PRO A 571 -0.20 5.42 31.36
N PRO A 572 1.06 5.54 30.91
CA PRO A 572 2.08 6.36 31.57
C PRO A 572 1.71 7.85 31.71
N PRO A 573 2.39 8.61 32.58
CA PRO A 573 2.08 10.02 32.84
C PRO A 573 2.13 10.89 31.57
N GLY A 574 1.15 11.78 31.41
CA GLY A 574 1.10 12.76 30.30
C GLY A 574 -0.16 12.72 29.43
N TYR A 575 -1.05 11.74 29.61
CA TYR A 575 -2.28 11.62 28.83
C TYR A 575 -3.55 11.99 29.62
N VAL A 576 -4.26 13.02 29.16
CA VAL A 576 -5.63 13.32 29.60
C VAL A 576 -6.61 12.52 28.73
N THR A 577 -7.48 11.72 29.35
CA THR A 577 -8.53 10.98 28.64
C THR A 577 -9.90 11.54 29.02
N VAL A 578 -10.61 12.11 28.05
CA VAL A 578 -11.98 12.61 28.22
C VAL A 578 -12.94 11.53 27.74
N TYR A 579 -13.85 11.09 28.62
CA TYR A 579 -14.89 10.10 28.31
C TYR A 579 -16.28 10.75 28.25
N GLU A 580 -17.06 10.32 27.25
CA GLU A 580 -18.51 10.45 27.06
C GLU A 580 -19.22 11.80 27.34
N PHE A 581 -19.83 12.34 26.29
CA PHE A 581 -21.08 13.10 26.41
C PHE A 581 -22.25 12.15 26.13
N SER A 582 -23.29 12.18 26.96
CA SER A 582 -24.49 11.35 26.78
C SER A 582 -25.73 12.25 26.69
N LEU A 583 -26.40 12.24 25.54
CA LEU A 583 -27.64 12.97 25.31
C LEU A 583 -28.84 12.15 25.78
N ARG A 584 -29.75 12.77 26.53
CA ARG A 584 -31.02 12.11 26.91
C ARG A 584 -31.96 12.02 25.71
N ALA A 585 -32.47 10.80 25.51
CA ALA A 585 -33.45 10.33 24.54
C ALA A 585 -34.36 11.38 23.85
N GLY A 586 -34.54 11.25 22.53
CA GLY A 586 -35.55 12.03 21.79
C GLY A 586 -35.83 11.59 20.35
N LEU A 587 -34.80 11.26 19.55
CA LEU A 587 -34.94 10.99 18.12
C LEU A 587 -34.62 9.54 17.76
N ARG A 588 -35.56 8.87 17.08
CA ARG A 588 -35.33 7.58 16.40
C ARG A 588 -35.08 7.85 14.92
N PHE A 589 -33.96 7.39 14.39
CA PHE A 589 -33.84 7.09 12.96
C PHE A 589 -34.50 5.73 12.67
N PRO A 590 -34.99 5.48 11.44
CA PRO A 590 -35.49 4.16 11.05
C PRO A 590 -34.37 3.09 11.10
N PRO A 591 -34.72 1.79 11.22
CA PRO A 591 -33.74 0.71 11.28
C PRO A 591 -32.92 0.60 9.99
N SER A 592 -31.67 0.14 10.13
CA SER A 592 -30.63 0.22 9.10
C SER A 592 -30.79 -0.71 7.88
N SER A 593 -31.92 -1.42 7.74
CA SER A 593 -32.20 -2.29 6.59
C SER A 593 -32.52 -1.50 5.33
N GLU A 594 -33.38 -0.48 5.44
CA GLU A 594 -33.90 0.29 4.28
C GLU A 594 -32.86 1.26 3.69
N LEU A 595 -31.75 1.48 4.39
CA LEU A 595 -30.63 2.33 3.94
C LEU A 595 -29.66 1.61 2.98
N ILE A 596 -29.82 0.30 2.80
CA ILE A 596 -28.95 -0.52 1.92
C ILE A 596 -29.50 -0.54 0.48
N ASP A 597 -30.82 -0.65 0.31
CA ASP A 597 -31.46 -0.71 -1.01
C ASP A 597 -31.32 0.60 -1.82
N ILE A 598 -31.07 1.72 -1.16
CA ILE A 598 -30.86 3.05 -1.77
C ILE A 598 -29.42 3.21 -2.34
N LEU A 599 -28.49 2.30 -2.01
CA LEU A 599 -27.08 2.36 -2.43
C LEU A 599 -26.70 1.28 -3.46
N MET A 600 -27.70 0.67 -4.12
CA MET A 600 -27.55 -0.43 -5.09
C MET A 600 -28.14 -0.10 -6.48
N ILE A 601 -28.13 1.20 -6.86
CA ILE A 601 -28.53 1.74 -8.17
C ILE A 601 -27.42 2.66 -8.68
#